data_AF-A0A2E0WCW6-F1
#
_entry.id   AF-A0A2E0WCW6-F1
#
_cell.length_a   1.000
_cell.length_b   1.000
_cell.length_c   1.000
_cell.angle_alpha   90.00
_cell.angle_beta   90.00
_cell.angle_gamma   90.00
#
_symmetry.space_group_name_H-M   'P 1'
#
loop_
_entity.id
_entity.type
_entity.pdbx_description
1 polymer ?
#
loop_
_entity_poly.entity_id
_entity_poly.type
_entity_poly.pdbx_seq_one_letter_code
_entity_poly.pdbx_strand_id
1 'polypeptide(L)'
;MDLWIALLAGAAAVVFGYFLRPLRVLIVIATAVVAIVVGNGWLNGGSASTSGETSVVENYQANYKVDANGDLLQQETLDVRFYEQRRGIFRFFDESGPEDSRAEHPVEVISIQRCPSQGAGFGQCTDEPYQLYTENGLPVAKIGDANVPYPAGTLNRYIITSKQTGTLTQLPDEDEAQWYWNVVGAGWTMFMDKVTVQAEFPKAPSSVGCITGDANVPCTAEKSNDTTYTTELRSLQPLTPVTYKAMLPAQGLQTQSLAPPWYQGWIPIGVGVVLAVVMILLIRRFRDPDPSETPVFASPGDDILAYAWTWREEPPKDIFQVLMLQLRQLGVLKVTVDPAVAKGNKPKFVELDRTAGDLPQGVGGADEFLSAMTLNSPGAQKKISKSSTATGQQIKSLKPLLTKASTENARNRGWFDRSVPGTLVVLAAALLPAFALVAVSLTDSVTAAALFLIPAVAGLWANHTLKTRLTDVGLQVRDQVSGLRVALSTPASVERYEYSLKAQYFEQFLPWAVALNCADAWAEACKPPPGVENDPGSPYYSYYLLYAGSRGMSEAVSSVSEGAVSAYSASQSSSGGGGGGGFSAGGGGGGGGGGSW
;
A
#
# COMPACT_ATOMS: atom_id res chain seq x y z
N MET A 1 11.74 16.86 17.10
CA MET A 1 12.45 15.60 17.46
C MET A 1 11.68 14.38 16.94
N ASP A 2 10.41 14.56 16.57
CA ASP A 2 9.43 13.48 16.34
C ASP A 2 9.47 12.86 14.94
N LEU A 3 9.94 13.60 13.91
CA LEU A 3 10.07 13.07 12.54
C LEU A 3 11.08 11.91 12.46
N TRP A 4 12.20 12.00 13.19
CA TRP A 4 13.21 10.95 13.24
C TRP A 4 12.70 9.69 13.94
N ILE A 5 11.85 9.85 14.96
CA ILE A 5 11.24 8.73 15.68
C ILE A 5 10.19 8.05 14.79
N ALA A 6 9.38 8.82 14.06
CA ALA A 6 8.41 8.29 13.10
C ALA A 6 9.09 7.58 11.91
N LEU A 7 10.17 8.14 11.37
CA LEU A 7 10.98 7.51 10.31
C LEU A 7 11.66 6.23 10.80
N LEU A 8 12.20 6.22 12.02
CA LEU A 8 12.79 5.02 12.63
C LEU A 8 11.73 3.96 12.93
N ALA A 9 10.54 4.35 13.38
CA ALA A 9 9.42 3.44 13.62
C ALA A 9 8.87 2.86 12.30
N GLY A 10 8.76 3.67 11.25
CA GLY A 10 8.37 3.22 9.91
C GLY A 10 9.40 2.27 9.29
N ALA A 11 10.69 2.62 9.38
CA ALA A 11 11.78 1.75 8.95
C ALA A 11 11.79 0.43 9.75
N ALA A 12 11.60 0.50 11.07
CA ALA A 12 11.52 -0.69 11.93
C ALA A 12 10.30 -1.55 11.59
N ALA A 13 9.14 -0.97 11.32
CA ALA A 13 7.93 -1.70 10.93
C ALA A 13 8.07 -2.40 9.57
N VAL A 14 8.73 -1.76 8.59
CA VAL A 14 9.06 -2.37 7.29
C VAL A 14 10.05 -3.53 7.47
N VAL A 15 11.08 -3.34 8.31
CA VAL A 15 12.07 -4.38 8.64
C VAL A 15 11.46 -5.53 9.45
N PHE A 16 10.46 -5.27 10.31
CA PHE A 16 9.80 -6.31 11.10
C PHE A 16 8.78 -7.10 10.26
N GLY A 17 8.02 -6.41 9.41
CA GLY A 17 7.07 -7.02 8.48
C GLY A 17 7.72 -7.84 7.34
N TYR A 18 8.99 -7.55 7.02
CA TYR A 18 9.84 -8.30 6.08
C TYR A 18 9.90 -9.82 6.32
N PHE A 19 9.79 -10.25 7.58
CA PHE A 19 9.85 -11.67 7.96
C PHE A 19 8.57 -12.46 7.64
N LEU A 20 7.44 -11.79 7.35
CA LEU A 20 6.16 -12.44 7.05
C LEU A 20 5.93 -12.51 5.53
N ARG A 21 6.21 -13.68 4.94
CA ARG A 21 6.13 -13.95 3.48
C ARG A 21 4.84 -13.47 2.77
N PRO A 22 3.60 -13.62 3.31
CA PRO A 22 2.38 -13.22 2.59
C PRO A 22 2.02 -11.72 2.73
N LEU A 23 2.64 -10.99 3.66
CA LEU A 23 2.27 -9.60 3.97
C LEU A 23 3.11 -8.56 3.20
N ARG A 24 4.12 -8.97 2.42
CA ARG A 24 5.12 -8.07 1.83
C ARG A 24 4.54 -7.07 0.83
N VAL A 25 3.62 -7.51 -0.03
CA VAL A 25 2.94 -6.64 -1.00
C VAL A 25 1.95 -5.73 -0.28
N LEU A 26 1.24 -6.25 0.73
CA LEU A 26 0.33 -5.48 1.56
C LEU A 26 1.06 -4.43 2.40
N ILE A 27 2.29 -4.69 2.85
CA ILE A 27 3.11 -3.71 3.58
C ILE A 27 3.62 -2.64 2.63
N VAL A 28 4.06 -2.97 1.41
CA VAL A 28 4.46 -1.96 0.42
C VAL A 28 3.26 -1.08 0.04
N ILE A 29 2.10 -1.69 -0.21
CA ILE A 29 0.84 -0.97 -0.46
C ILE A 29 0.45 -0.16 0.78
N ALA A 30 0.54 -0.71 1.98
CA ALA A 30 0.21 -0.01 3.22
C ALA A 30 1.20 1.14 3.48
N THR A 31 2.49 1.00 3.17
CA THR A 31 3.46 2.10 3.27
C THR A 31 3.27 3.14 2.17
N ALA A 32 2.82 2.75 0.98
CA ALA A 32 2.45 3.70 -0.07
C ALA A 32 1.16 4.45 0.31
N VAL A 33 0.17 3.75 0.87
CA VAL A 33 -1.06 4.33 1.41
C VAL A 33 -0.75 5.20 2.62
N VAL A 34 0.12 4.77 3.53
CA VAL A 34 0.60 5.56 4.66
C VAL A 34 1.43 6.74 4.16
N ALA A 35 2.22 6.64 3.10
CA ALA A 35 2.90 7.78 2.49
C ALA A 35 1.89 8.80 1.94
N ILE A 36 0.82 8.31 1.28
CA ILE A 36 -0.27 9.14 0.77
C ILE A 36 -1.09 9.75 1.92
N VAL A 37 -1.32 9.01 3.01
CA VAL A 37 -2.17 9.42 4.14
C VAL A 37 -1.41 10.26 5.17
N VAL A 38 -0.13 9.98 5.43
CA VAL A 38 0.74 10.71 6.37
C VAL A 38 1.32 11.95 5.71
N GLY A 39 1.68 11.89 4.41
CA GLY A 39 2.05 13.07 3.65
C GLY A 39 0.94 14.13 3.62
N ASN A 40 -0.32 13.69 3.62
CA ASN A 40 -1.47 14.60 3.70
C ASN A 40 -1.99 14.85 5.13
N GLY A 41 -1.76 13.94 6.08
CA GLY A 41 -2.46 13.94 7.37
C GLY A 41 -1.63 14.34 8.59
N TRP A 42 -0.29 14.20 8.57
CA TRP A 42 0.55 14.45 9.76
C TRP A 42 1.10 15.88 9.86
N LEU A 43 1.04 16.67 8.78
CA LEU A 43 1.48 18.07 8.83
C LEU A 43 0.35 19.05 9.19
N ASN A 44 -0.93 18.65 9.07
CA ASN A 44 -2.08 19.58 9.19
C ASN A 44 -3.11 19.19 10.27
N GLY A 45 -2.74 18.34 11.23
CA GLY A 45 -3.64 17.77 12.23
C GLY A 45 -3.85 18.63 13.48
N GLY A 46 -4.27 19.89 13.34
CA GLY A 46 -4.79 20.70 14.44
C GLY A 46 -6.31 20.63 14.45
N SER A 47 -6.90 19.75 15.25
CA SER A 47 -8.36 19.71 15.43
C SER A 47 -8.83 20.95 16.18
N ALA A 48 -9.38 21.94 15.48
CA ALA A 48 -10.16 22.99 16.11
C ALA A 48 -11.48 22.38 16.60
N SER A 49 -11.59 22.20 17.91
CA SER A 49 -12.85 21.83 18.56
C SER A 49 -13.86 22.95 18.33
N THR A 50 -15.02 22.63 17.75
CA THR A 50 -16.22 23.46 17.81
C THR A 50 -16.72 23.51 19.26
N SER A 51 -16.07 24.32 20.09
CA SER A 51 -16.68 24.81 21.32
C SER A 51 -17.82 25.75 20.95
N GLY A 52 -18.94 25.69 21.67
CA GLY A 52 -20.17 26.45 21.40
C GLY A 52 -19.95 27.96 21.29
N GLU A 53 -19.60 28.43 20.10
CA GLU A 53 -19.55 29.84 19.75
C GLU A 53 -20.99 30.31 19.54
N THR A 54 -21.45 31.17 20.44
CA THR A 54 -22.82 31.72 20.42
C THR A 54 -22.84 33.14 19.87
N SER A 55 -21.69 33.79 19.70
CA SER A 55 -21.59 35.15 19.22
C SER A 55 -21.82 35.24 17.71
N VAL A 56 -22.38 36.36 17.28
CA VAL A 56 -22.75 36.61 15.88
C VAL A 56 -22.12 37.90 15.40
N VAL A 57 -21.61 37.89 14.18
CA VAL A 57 -21.22 39.11 13.48
C VAL A 57 -22.44 39.61 12.69
N GLU A 58 -23.07 40.68 13.16
CA GLU A 58 -24.27 41.24 12.51
C GLU A 58 -23.89 41.88 11.16
N ASN A 59 -22.74 42.56 11.11
CA ASN A 59 -22.25 43.21 9.92
C ASN A 59 -20.71 43.13 9.88
N TYR A 60 -20.19 42.58 8.79
CA TYR A 60 -18.78 42.49 8.51
C TYR A 60 -18.45 43.26 7.24
N GLN A 61 -17.67 44.33 7.37
CA GLN A 61 -17.18 45.12 6.24
C GLN A 61 -15.67 44.99 6.14
N ALA A 62 -15.18 44.46 5.02
CA ALA A 62 -13.75 44.26 4.79
C ALA A 62 -13.29 45.02 3.55
N ASN A 63 -12.38 45.97 3.75
CA ASN A 63 -11.79 46.77 2.68
C ASN A 63 -10.34 46.33 2.49
N TYR A 64 -10.05 45.82 1.30
CA TYR A 64 -8.74 45.36 0.87
C TYR A 64 -8.19 46.32 -0.18
N LYS A 65 -6.97 46.82 0.03
CA LYS A 65 -6.28 47.67 -0.93
C LYS A 65 -4.91 47.09 -1.24
N VAL A 66 -4.73 46.64 -2.46
CA VAL A 66 -3.45 46.14 -2.98
C VAL A 66 -2.73 47.29 -3.66
N ASP A 67 -1.45 47.47 -3.36
CA ASP A 67 -0.61 48.47 -4.01
C ASP A 67 0.31 47.86 -5.10
N ALA A 68 1.02 48.73 -5.82
CA ALA A 68 1.92 48.30 -6.89
C ALA A 68 3.18 47.56 -6.38
N ASN A 69 3.50 47.66 -5.08
CA ASN A 69 4.59 46.92 -4.45
C ASN A 69 4.15 45.52 -3.99
N GLY A 70 2.87 45.18 -4.18
CA GLY A 70 2.29 43.92 -3.72
C GLY A 70 1.93 43.93 -2.23
N ASP A 71 1.95 45.08 -1.58
CA ASP A 71 1.49 45.20 -0.19
C ASP A 71 -0.04 45.27 -0.16
N LEU A 72 -0.62 44.55 0.79
CA LEU A 72 -2.04 44.53 1.06
C LEU A 72 -2.33 45.30 2.35
N LEU A 73 -3.09 46.39 2.24
CA LEU A 73 -3.69 47.07 3.38
C LEU A 73 -5.12 46.54 3.57
N GLN A 74 -5.38 45.99 4.75
CA GLN A 74 -6.67 45.41 5.12
C GLN A 74 -7.27 46.23 6.28
N GLN A 75 -8.51 46.69 6.09
CA GLN A 75 -9.33 47.27 7.15
C GLN A 75 -10.63 46.49 7.30
N GLU A 76 -10.79 45.85 8.44
CA GLU A 76 -11.95 45.03 8.80
C GLU A 76 -12.77 45.74 9.87
N THR A 77 -14.06 45.93 9.61
CA THR A 77 -15.03 46.46 10.58
C THR A 77 -16.03 45.35 10.91
N LEU A 78 -16.05 44.91 12.17
CA LEU A 78 -16.90 43.82 12.65
C LEU A 78 -17.86 44.31 13.73
N ASP A 79 -19.16 44.18 13.48
CA ASP A 79 -20.21 44.44 14.47
C ASP A 79 -20.56 43.11 15.16
N VAL A 80 -20.00 42.87 16.34
CA VAL A 80 -20.07 41.59 17.04
C VAL A 80 -21.03 41.68 18.21
N ARG A 81 -22.07 40.84 18.19
CA ARG A 81 -22.99 40.64 19.31
C ARG A 81 -22.61 39.40 20.10
N PHE A 82 -22.37 39.59 21.39
CA PHE A 82 -22.11 38.50 22.33
C PHE A 82 -23.43 38.03 22.95
N TYR A 83 -23.78 36.74 22.81
CA TYR A 83 -24.98 36.17 23.44
C TYR A 83 -24.70 35.53 24.81
N GLU A 84 -23.42 35.43 25.16
CA GLU A 84 -22.93 35.01 26.47
C GLU A 84 -21.96 36.07 27.01
N GLN A 85 -21.55 35.93 28.27
CA GLN A 85 -20.52 36.80 28.81
C GLN A 85 -19.17 36.51 28.13
N ARG A 86 -18.59 37.52 27.49
CA ARG A 86 -17.31 37.45 26.76
C ARG A 86 -16.40 38.62 27.18
N ARG A 87 -15.14 38.56 26.81
CA ARG A 87 -14.08 39.55 27.08
C ARG A 87 -13.52 40.16 25.81
N GLY A 88 -13.82 39.58 24.65
CA GLY A 88 -13.50 40.18 23.35
C GLY A 88 -13.52 39.15 22.23
N ILE A 89 -12.67 39.37 21.22
CA ILE A 89 -12.56 38.52 20.03
C ILE A 89 -11.12 38.09 19.76
N PHE A 90 -10.97 36.97 19.05
CA PHE A 90 -9.73 36.56 18.41
C PHE A 90 -9.76 36.93 16.93
N ARG A 91 -8.61 37.33 16.38
CA ARG A 91 -8.37 37.48 14.94
C ARG A 91 -7.09 36.74 14.55
N PHE A 92 -7.21 35.68 13.79
CA PHE A 92 -6.13 34.86 13.25
C PHE A 92 -5.77 35.35 11.85
N PHE A 93 -4.53 35.76 11.60
CA PHE A 93 -4.12 36.26 10.29
C PHE A 93 -3.51 35.13 9.45
N ASP A 94 -3.82 35.12 8.15
CA ASP A 94 -3.23 34.18 7.19
C ASP A 94 -1.85 34.68 6.76
N GLU A 95 -0.78 33.99 7.13
CA GLU A 95 0.58 34.30 6.65
C GLU A 95 0.97 33.49 5.39
N SER A 96 0.14 32.54 4.96
CA SER A 96 0.37 31.80 3.73
C SER A 96 -0.81 31.93 2.78
N GLY A 97 -0.54 32.21 1.50
CA GLY A 97 -1.58 32.26 0.48
C GLY A 97 -2.21 30.88 0.25
N PRO A 98 -3.47 30.79 -0.21
CA PRO A 98 -4.13 29.49 -0.46
C PRO A 98 -3.55 28.72 -1.66
N GLU A 99 -2.57 29.29 -2.37
CA GLU A 99 -1.89 28.70 -3.52
C GLU A 99 -0.63 27.89 -3.14
N ASP A 100 0.13 28.33 -2.12
CA ASP A 100 1.34 27.66 -1.66
C ASP A 100 1.62 27.99 -0.19
N SER A 101 1.74 26.94 0.64
CA SER A 101 2.04 27.05 2.06
C SER A 101 3.47 27.55 2.37
N ARG A 102 4.33 27.68 1.34
CA ARG A 102 5.69 28.20 1.45
C ARG A 102 5.80 29.70 1.20
N ALA A 103 4.77 30.32 0.61
CA ALA A 103 4.75 31.78 0.45
C ALA A 103 4.43 32.42 1.80
N GLU A 104 5.38 33.16 2.37
CA GLU A 104 5.17 33.90 3.62
C GLU A 104 4.74 35.34 3.30
N HIS A 105 3.61 35.75 3.88
CA HIS A 105 3.04 37.09 3.83
C HIS A 105 2.98 37.67 5.24
N PRO A 106 4.12 38.17 5.78
CA PRO A 106 4.20 38.67 7.15
C PRO A 106 3.11 39.70 7.46
N VAL A 107 2.48 39.57 8.62
CA VAL A 107 1.40 40.45 9.07
C VAL A 107 1.92 41.50 10.04
N GLU A 108 1.63 42.76 9.77
CA GLU A 108 1.80 43.88 10.69
C GLU A 108 0.41 44.41 11.11
N VAL A 109 0.08 44.30 12.39
CA VAL A 109 -1.16 44.89 12.94
C VAL A 109 -0.90 46.37 13.24
N ILE A 110 -1.57 47.28 12.53
CA ILE A 110 -1.37 48.73 12.63
C ILE A 110 -2.18 49.31 13.80
N SER A 111 -3.47 48.99 13.88
CA SER A 111 -4.35 49.52 14.92
C SER A 111 -5.58 48.65 15.13
N ILE A 112 -6.06 48.57 16.38
CA ILE A 112 -7.32 47.92 16.74
C ILE A 112 -8.12 48.87 17.61
N GLN A 113 -9.33 49.19 17.17
CA GLN A 113 -10.25 50.09 17.87
C GLN A 113 -11.57 49.40 18.17
N ARG A 114 -12.18 49.75 19.31
CA ARG A 114 -13.53 49.30 19.68
C ARG A 114 -14.45 50.48 19.89
N CYS A 115 -15.65 50.39 19.33
CA CYS A 115 -16.74 51.35 19.52
C CYS A 115 -17.89 50.62 20.25
N PRO A 116 -18.18 50.94 21.53
CA PRO A 116 -19.28 50.32 22.25
C PRO A 116 -20.63 50.77 21.68
N SER A 117 -21.63 49.90 21.72
CA SER A 117 -22.99 50.26 21.33
C SER A 117 -23.56 51.38 22.23
N GLN A 118 -24.18 52.39 21.60
CA GLN A 118 -24.92 53.47 22.23
C GLN A 118 -26.28 53.63 21.53
N GLY A 119 -27.33 53.08 22.13
CA GLY A 119 -28.67 53.09 21.54
C GLY A 119 -28.73 52.31 20.23
N ALA A 120 -29.23 52.93 19.16
CA ALA A 120 -29.32 52.31 17.83
C ALA A 120 -28.00 52.39 17.01
N GLY A 121 -26.93 52.97 17.57
CA GLY A 121 -25.65 53.15 16.88
C GLY A 121 -24.46 52.80 17.75
N PHE A 122 -23.29 53.29 17.35
CA PHE A 122 -22.03 53.10 18.07
C PHE A 122 -21.55 54.44 18.64
N GLY A 123 -21.01 54.39 19.86
CA GLY A 123 -20.34 55.53 20.48
C GLY A 123 -18.98 55.82 19.86
N GLN A 124 -18.22 56.69 20.51
CA GLN A 124 -16.85 57.00 20.09
C GLN A 124 -15.96 55.75 20.15
N CYS A 125 -15.21 55.51 19.07
CA CYS A 125 -14.22 54.44 19.00
C CYS A 125 -12.97 54.83 19.78
N THR A 126 -12.45 53.91 20.59
CA THR A 126 -11.20 54.06 21.33
C THR A 126 -10.28 52.91 21.01
N ASP A 127 -8.97 53.10 21.18
CA ASP A 127 -8.01 52.01 21.03
C ASP A 127 -8.32 50.89 22.03
N GLU A 128 -8.33 49.66 21.56
CA GLU A 128 -8.66 48.49 22.34
C GLU A 128 -7.37 47.71 22.67
N PRO A 129 -7.16 47.27 23.93
CA PRO A 129 -6.01 46.44 24.26
C PRO A 129 -6.06 45.11 23.51
N TYR A 130 -4.90 44.66 23.04
CA TYR A 130 -4.75 43.35 22.42
C TYR A 130 -3.39 42.72 22.72
N GLN A 131 -3.32 41.40 22.62
CA GLN A 131 -2.08 40.64 22.72
C GLN A 131 -1.86 39.87 21.42
N LEU A 132 -0.67 40.02 20.84
CA LEU A 132 -0.22 39.23 19.70
C LEU A 132 0.52 37.98 20.19
N TYR A 133 0.19 36.83 19.64
CA TYR A 133 0.89 35.57 19.88
C TYR A 133 0.71 34.64 18.68
N THR A 134 1.46 33.55 18.64
CA THR A 134 1.34 32.53 17.59
C THR A 134 0.61 31.31 18.15
N GLU A 135 -0.43 30.86 17.44
CA GLU A 135 -1.18 29.65 17.77
C GLU A 135 -1.27 28.76 16.52
N ASN A 136 -0.87 27.49 16.64
CA ASN A 136 -0.83 26.55 15.52
C ASN A 136 -0.09 27.07 14.27
N GLY A 137 0.94 27.91 14.47
CA GLY A 137 1.73 28.49 13.38
C GLY A 137 1.13 29.73 12.72
N LEU A 138 0.00 30.26 13.20
CA LEU A 138 -0.62 31.48 12.69
C LEU A 138 -0.49 32.64 13.70
N PRO A 139 -0.26 33.89 13.26
CA PRO A 139 -0.37 35.06 14.12
C PRO A 139 -1.81 35.29 14.57
N VAL A 140 -2.00 35.54 15.86
CA VAL A 140 -3.30 35.76 16.48
C VAL A 140 -3.28 37.06 17.27
N ALA A 141 -4.23 37.95 16.99
CA ALA A 141 -4.58 39.04 17.88
C ALA A 141 -5.73 38.60 18.81
N LYS A 142 -5.42 38.49 20.10
CA LYS A 142 -6.42 38.39 21.17
C LYS A 142 -6.82 39.79 21.59
N ILE A 143 -8.01 40.23 21.18
CA ILE A 143 -8.51 41.60 21.33
C ILE A 143 -9.48 41.65 22.50
N GLY A 144 -9.29 42.60 23.41
CA GLY A 144 -10.11 42.81 24.60
C GLY A 144 -9.31 42.77 25.91
N ASP A 145 -9.88 43.33 26.98
CA ASP A 145 -9.26 43.33 28.32
C ASP A 145 -9.71 42.11 29.13
N ALA A 146 -8.76 41.31 29.60
CA ALA A 146 -9.02 40.16 30.45
C ALA A 146 -9.75 40.52 31.76
N ASN A 147 -9.67 41.76 32.23
CA ASN A 147 -10.30 42.23 33.47
C ASN A 147 -11.69 42.83 33.27
N VAL A 148 -12.13 43.06 32.03
CA VAL A 148 -13.41 43.73 31.72
C VAL A 148 -14.34 42.78 30.96
N PRO A 149 -15.20 42.02 31.67
CA PRO A 149 -16.19 41.18 31.00
C PRO A 149 -17.33 42.02 30.43
N TYR A 150 -17.73 41.69 29.21
CA TYR A 150 -18.94 42.17 28.56
C TYR A 150 -20.12 41.23 28.88
N PRO A 151 -21.24 41.74 29.41
CA PRO A 151 -22.44 40.95 29.64
C PRO A 151 -23.03 40.40 28.34
N ALA A 152 -23.81 39.32 28.45
CA ALA A 152 -24.63 38.81 27.36
C ALA A 152 -25.55 39.91 26.79
N GLY A 153 -25.70 39.94 25.47
CA GLY A 153 -26.45 40.93 24.70
C GLY A 153 -25.62 42.13 24.23
N THR A 154 -24.37 42.29 24.69
CA THR A 154 -23.50 43.41 24.31
C THR A 154 -23.16 43.38 22.82
N LEU A 155 -23.27 44.53 22.17
CA LEU A 155 -22.84 44.76 20.79
C LEU A 155 -21.62 45.70 20.78
N ASN A 156 -20.54 45.28 20.14
CA ASN A 156 -19.32 46.07 19.97
C ASN A 156 -18.92 46.09 18.50
N ARG A 157 -18.51 47.27 18.01
CA ARG A 157 -17.85 47.40 16.71
C ARG A 157 -16.34 47.33 16.91
N TYR A 158 -15.67 46.45 16.18
CA TYR A 158 -14.21 46.38 16.12
C TYR A 158 -13.74 46.88 14.76
N ILE A 159 -12.73 47.75 14.74
CA ILE A 159 -12.05 48.21 13.52
C ILE A 159 -10.60 47.74 13.62
N ILE A 160 -10.23 46.78 12.78
CA ILE A 160 -8.91 46.15 12.74
C ILE A 160 -8.24 46.62 11.45
N THR A 161 -7.08 47.27 11.57
CA THR A 161 -6.26 47.68 10.42
C THR A 161 -4.93 46.94 10.48
N SER A 162 -4.59 46.26 9.39
CA SER A 162 -3.37 45.46 9.26
C SER A 162 -2.78 45.58 7.86
N LYS A 163 -1.48 45.32 7.75
CA LYS A 163 -0.73 45.33 6.50
C LYS A 163 -0.04 43.98 6.31
N GLN A 164 -0.07 43.48 5.09
CA GLN A 164 0.67 42.29 4.67
C GLN A 164 1.53 42.61 3.46
N THR A 165 2.69 41.97 3.37
CA THR A 165 3.66 42.25 2.30
C THR A 165 3.71 41.11 1.29
N GLY A 166 3.96 41.45 0.02
CA GLY A 166 4.21 40.46 -1.04
C GLY A 166 3.02 39.57 -1.41
N THR A 167 1.81 40.11 -1.43
CA THR A 167 0.56 39.39 -1.72
C THR A 167 0.27 39.15 -3.21
N LEU A 168 1.14 39.61 -4.11
CA LEU A 168 1.04 39.39 -5.55
C LEU A 168 2.00 38.30 -6.02
N THR A 169 1.46 37.29 -6.70
CA THR A 169 2.21 36.16 -7.24
C THR A 169 2.44 36.33 -8.74
N GLN A 170 3.66 36.08 -9.22
CA GLN A 170 3.95 35.93 -10.65
C GLN A 170 3.62 34.52 -11.09
N LEU A 171 2.73 34.37 -12.08
CA LEU A 171 2.45 33.08 -12.67
C LEU A 171 3.55 32.67 -13.67
N PRO A 172 3.94 31.38 -13.72
CA PRO A 172 4.90 30.90 -14.71
C PRO A 172 4.37 31.09 -16.13
N ASP A 173 5.21 31.62 -17.02
CA ASP A 173 4.93 31.75 -18.46
C ASP A 173 3.76 32.69 -18.84
N GLU A 174 3.31 33.56 -17.93
CA GLU A 174 2.28 34.57 -18.18
C GLU A 174 2.77 36.00 -17.87
N ASP A 175 2.33 36.98 -18.68
CA ASP A 175 2.50 38.42 -18.41
C ASP A 175 1.51 38.94 -17.33
N GLU A 176 0.92 38.03 -16.56
CA GLU A 176 -0.07 38.31 -15.52
C GLU A 176 0.46 37.98 -14.11
N ALA A 177 0.00 38.77 -13.15
CA ALA A 177 0.19 38.60 -11.72
C ALA A 177 -1.15 38.19 -11.10
N GLN A 178 -1.12 37.27 -10.14
CA GLN A 178 -2.28 36.77 -9.45
C GLN A 178 -2.34 37.35 -8.03
N TRP A 179 -3.50 37.87 -7.64
CA TRP A 179 -3.87 38.10 -6.25
C TRP A 179 -4.90 37.04 -5.85
N TYR A 180 -4.55 36.15 -4.93
CA TYR A 180 -5.42 35.07 -4.48
C TYR A 180 -5.50 35.10 -2.95
N TRP A 181 -6.64 35.51 -2.41
CA TRP A 181 -6.74 35.85 -0.99
C TRP A 181 -8.08 35.45 -0.37
N ASN A 182 -8.02 34.93 0.86
CA ASN A 182 -9.21 34.68 1.66
C ASN A 182 -9.69 36.00 2.28
N VAL A 183 -10.65 36.66 1.61
CA VAL A 183 -11.26 37.90 2.08
C VAL A 183 -12.20 37.69 3.28
N VAL A 184 -12.68 36.46 3.46
CA VAL A 184 -13.21 35.94 4.72
C VAL A 184 -12.45 34.65 4.97
N GLY A 185 -11.66 34.58 6.04
CA GLY A 185 -10.84 33.41 6.33
C GLY A 185 -11.63 32.19 6.82
N ALA A 186 -11.10 30.98 6.59
CA ALA A 186 -11.82 29.72 6.90
C ALA A 186 -11.96 29.43 8.41
N GLY A 187 -11.21 30.13 9.27
CA GLY A 187 -11.21 29.92 10.72
C GLY A 187 -12.24 30.75 11.48
N TRP A 188 -13.12 31.51 10.81
CA TRP A 188 -14.17 32.27 11.49
C TRP A 188 -15.22 31.33 12.09
N THR A 189 -15.32 31.28 13.42
CA THR A 189 -16.25 30.38 14.14
C THR A 189 -17.63 31.01 14.37
N MET A 190 -17.77 32.32 14.15
CA MET A 190 -19.02 33.06 14.32
C MET A 190 -19.84 33.07 13.01
N PHE A 191 -21.16 32.97 13.15
CA PHE A 191 -22.09 33.21 12.03
C PHE A 191 -22.05 34.70 11.63
N MET A 192 -22.14 34.99 10.33
CA MET A 192 -22.16 36.37 9.81
C MET A 192 -23.47 36.67 9.06
N ASP A 193 -24.25 37.65 9.53
CA ASP A 193 -25.55 37.98 8.92
C ASP A 193 -25.40 38.77 7.61
N LYS A 194 -24.60 39.85 7.62
CA LYS A 194 -24.22 40.59 6.41
C LYS A 194 -22.70 40.68 6.29
N VAL A 195 -22.18 40.36 5.11
CA VAL A 195 -20.77 40.56 4.74
C VAL A 195 -20.70 41.45 3.51
N THR A 196 -19.89 42.51 3.57
CA THR A 196 -19.56 43.36 2.43
C THR A 196 -18.05 43.41 2.28
N VAL A 197 -17.54 42.89 1.16
CA VAL A 197 -16.12 42.94 0.81
C VAL A 197 -15.92 43.95 -0.30
N GLN A 198 -14.92 44.80 -0.18
CA GLN A 198 -14.44 45.69 -1.22
C GLN A 198 -12.95 45.45 -1.45
N ALA A 199 -12.56 45.18 -2.70
CA ALA A 199 -11.17 45.02 -3.10
C ALA A 199 -10.78 46.09 -4.12
N GLU A 200 -9.75 46.88 -3.81
CA GLU A 200 -9.16 47.89 -4.69
C GLU A 200 -7.77 47.42 -5.16
N PHE A 201 -7.58 47.45 -6.47
CA PHE A 201 -6.36 46.99 -7.14
C PHE A 201 -5.53 48.15 -7.71
N PRO A 202 -4.20 47.99 -7.83
CA PRO A 202 -3.32 49.05 -8.36
C PRO A 202 -3.48 49.23 -9.89
N LYS A 203 -4.07 48.24 -10.57
CA LYS A 203 -4.36 48.22 -12.00
C LYS A 203 -5.69 47.53 -12.26
N ALA A 204 -6.31 47.82 -13.40
CA ALA A 204 -7.54 47.14 -13.80
C ALA A 204 -7.26 45.64 -14.00
N PRO A 205 -7.92 44.75 -13.24
CA PRO A 205 -7.72 43.31 -13.39
C PRO A 205 -8.34 42.80 -14.69
N SER A 206 -7.70 41.82 -15.33
CA SER A 206 -8.24 41.13 -16.52
C SER A 206 -9.42 40.23 -16.15
N SER A 207 -9.39 39.65 -14.94
CA SER A 207 -10.51 38.90 -14.36
C SER A 207 -10.53 38.99 -12.84
N VAL A 208 -11.72 38.93 -12.26
CA VAL A 208 -11.94 38.81 -10.81
C VAL A 208 -12.98 37.71 -10.58
N GLY A 209 -12.57 36.65 -9.90
CA GLY A 209 -13.42 35.55 -9.44
C GLY A 209 -13.60 35.59 -7.93
N CYS A 210 -14.74 35.07 -7.48
CA CYS A 210 -15.10 34.94 -6.07
C CYS A 210 -15.68 33.54 -5.86
N ILE A 211 -15.22 32.83 -4.83
CA ILE A 211 -15.73 31.50 -4.44
C ILE A 211 -16.04 31.47 -2.93
N THR A 212 -17.04 30.69 -2.54
CA THR A 212 -17.41 30.46 -1.13
C THR A 212 -17.36 28.99 -0.74
N GLY A 213 -16.87 28.72 0.47
CA GLY A 213 -16.85 27.41 1.14
C GLY A 213 -16.01 26.32 0.45
N ASP A 214 -16.14 25.10 0.96
CA ASP A 214 -15.46 23.91 0.42
C ASP A 214 -16.06 23.39 -0.90
N ALA A 215 -17.22 23.92 -1.31
CA ALA A 215 -17.97 23.45 -2.47
C ALA A 215 -17.71 24.25 -3.76
N ASN A 216 -16.71 25.14 -3.79
CA ASN A 216 -16.39 26.02 -4.93
C ASN A 216 -17.64 26.73 -5.50
N VAL A 217 -18.53 27.18 -4.61
CA VAL A 217 -19.75 27.88 -5.04
C VAL A 217 -19.36 29.28 -5.49
N PRO A 218 -19.61 29.67 -6.75
CA PRO A 218 -19.25 31.00 -7.22
C PRO A 218 -20.06 32.07 -6.50
N CYS A 219 -19.39 33.15 -6.08
CA CYS A 219 -20.02 34.40 -5.67
C CYS A 219 -19.78 35.48 -6.73
N THR A 220 -20.61 36.53 -6.71
CA THR A 220 -20.49 37.65 -7.63
C THR A 220 -19.59 38.73 -7.04
N ALA A 221 -18.50 39.06 -7.73
CA ALA A 221 -17.72 40.27 -7.49
C ALA A 221 -18.15 41.33 -8.51
N GLU A 222 -18.99 42.26 -8.08
CA GLU A 222 -19.51 43.32 -8.94
C GLU A 222 -18.47 44.42 -9.12
N LYS A 223 -18.23 44.79 -10.37
CA LYS A 223 -17.31 45.87 -10.72
C LYS A 223 -17.94 47.21 -10.33
N SER A 224 -17.39 47.87 -9.29
CA SER A 224 -17.84 49.20 -8.85
C SER A 224 -17.20 50.31 -9.70
N ASN A 225 -15.92 50.16 -10.03
CA ASN A 225 -15.19 51.01 -10.98
C ASN A 225 -14.09 50.17 -11.68
N ASP A 226 -13.17 50.77 -12.44
CA ASP A 226 -12.13 50.03 -13.18
C ASP A 226 -11.16 49.21 -12.33
N THR A 227 -10.97 49.54 -11.06
CA THR A 227 -10.01 48.88 -10.15
C THR A 227 -10.64 48.38 -8.86
N THR A 228 -11.92 48.65 -8.62
CA THR A 228 -12.62 48.33 -7.37
C THR A 228 -13.77 47.37 -7.63
N TYR A 229 -13.77 46.27 -6.87
CA TYR A 229 -14.79 45.22 -6.93
C TYR A 229 -15.43 45.05 -5.56
N THR A 230 -16.74 44.82 -5.55
CA THR A 230 -17.52 44.68 -4.33
C THR A 230 -18.33 43.38 -4.36
N THR A 231 -18.37 42.66 -3.25
CA THR A 231 -19.27 41.51 -3.04
C THR A 231 -20.08 41.74 -1.79
N GLU A 232 -21.38 41.49 -1.87
CA GLU A 232 -22.26 41.38 -0.71
C GLU A 232 -22.73 39.92 -0.54
N LEU A 233 -22.63 39.41 0.68
CA LEU A 233 -23.12 38.08 1.06
C LEU A 233 -24.04 38.22 2.28
N ARG A 234 -24.98 37.28 2.41
CA ARG A 234 -25.89 37.19 3.55
C ARG A 234 -25.85 35.79 4.15
N SER A 235 -26.02 35.74 5.47
CA SER A 235 -26.17 34.51 6.25
C SER A 235 -25.03 33.50 6.03
N LEU A 236 -23.79 33.99 6.05
CA LEU A 236 -22.59 33.18 5.88
C LEU A 236 -22.42 32.28 7.12
N GLN A 237 -22.37 30.97 6.89
CA GLN A 237 -22.22 29.99 7.96
C GLN A 237 -20.82 30.07 8.59
N PRO A 238 -20.67 29.68 9.86
CA PRO A 238 -19.35 29.48 10.47
C PRO A 238 -18.44 28.60 9.59
N LEU A 239 -17.14 28.85 9.67
CA LEU A 239 -16.08 28.09 8.99
C LEU A 239 -16.22 28.07 7.45
N THR A 240 -16.92 29.05 6.88
CA THR A 240 -17.12 29.17 5.43
C THR A 240 -16.20 30.27 4.88
N PRO A 241 -15.05 29.94 4.27
CA PRO A 241 -14.19 30.94 3.65
C PRO A 241 -14.85 31.60 2.44
N VAL A 242 -14.40 32.81 2.14
CA VAL A 242 -14.69 33.52 0.89
C VAL A 242 -13.35 33.92 0.30
N THR A 243 -13.08 33.46 -0.92
CA THR A 243 -11.79 33.65 -1.57
C THR A 243 -11.96 34.45 -2.84
N TYR A 244 -11.14 35.48 -3.01
CA TYR A 244 -11.03 36.24 -4.24
C TYR A 244 -9.84 35.75 -5.05
N LYS A 245 -10.01 35.68 -6.37
CA LYS A 245 -8.93 35.48 -7.34
C LYS A 245 -8.97 36.60 -8.38
N ALA A 246 -7.98 37.47 -8.37
CA ALA A 246 -7.84 38.54 -9.36
C ALA A 246 -6.57 38.35 -10.20
N MET A 247 -6.69 38.51 -11.51
CA MET A 247 -5.57 38.46 -12.46
C MET A 247 -5.28 39.89 -12.91
N LEU A 248 -4.03 40.33 -12.80
CA LEU A 248 -3.58 41.69 -13.08
C LEU A 248 -2.45 41.67 -14.11
N PRO A 249 -2.29 42.69 -14.97
CA PRO A 249 -1.12 42.80 -15.83
C PRO A 249 0.16 43.02 -14.98
N ALA A 250 1.14 42.13 -15.10
CA ALA A 250 2.31 42.07 -14.22
C ALA A 250 3.29 43.25 -14.39
N GLN A 251 3.31 43.88 -15.58
CA GLN A 251 4.27 44.93 -15.90
C GLN A 251 4.26 46.06 -14.85
N GLY A 252 5.36 46.31 -14.15
CA GLY A 252 5.44 47.40 -13.17
C GLY A 252 4.77 47.13 -11.82
N LEU A 253 4.36 45.88 -11.54
CA LEU A 253 4.01 45.40 -10.21
C LEU A 253 5.23 44.65 -9.62
N GLN A 254 5.44 44.73 -8.30
CA GLN A 254 6.35 43.83 -7.61
C GLN A 254 5.61 42.54 -7.26
N THR A 255 6.14 41.41 -7.74
CA THR A 255 5.53 40.08 -7.59
C THR A 255 6.53 39.11 -6.97
N GLN A 256 6.02 38.12 -6.24
CA GLN A 256 6.80 36.98 -5.78
C GLN A 256 6.69 35.84 -6.80
N SER A 257 7.82 35.19 -7.14
CA SER A 257 7.81 34.05 -8.05
C SER A 257 7.60 32.76 -7.28
N LEU A 258 6.55 32.02 -7.64
CA LEU A 258 6.17 30.73 -7.05
C LEU A 258 6.70 29.52 -7.84
N ALA A 259 7.62 29.74 -8.79
CA ALA A 259 8.15 28.65 -9.60
C ALA A 259 8.82 27.59 -8.70
N PRO A 260 8.40 26.31 -8.77
CA PRO A 260 9.06 25.25 -8.02
C PRO A 260 10.53 25.22 -8.46
N PRO A 261 11.49 25.16 -7.52
CA PRO A 261 12.91 25.12 -7.85
C PRO A 261 13.21 24.06 -8.92
N TRP A 262 14.17 24.33 -9.80
CA TRP A 262 14.57 23.43 -10.90
C TRP A 262 14.82 21.97 -10.46
N TYR A 263 15.18 21.74 -9.19
CA TYR A 263 15.39 20.42 -8.60
C TYR A 263 14.11 19.63 -8.27
N GLN A 264 12.94 20.28 -8.23
CA GLN A 264 11.63 19.63 -8.04
C GLN A 264 11.05 19.10 -9.35
N GLY A 265 11.65 19.44 -10.50
CA GLY A 265 11.23 19.00 -11.84
C GLY A 265 11.81 17.64 -12.26
N TRP A 266 12.77 17.63 -13.19
CA TRP A 266 13.24 16.40 -13.85
C TRP A 266 14.25 15.58 -13.04
N ILE A 267 14.81 16.12 -11.96
CA ILE A 267 15.85 15.43 -11.17
C ILE A 267 15.30 14.17 -10.47
N PRO A 268 14.17 14.21 -9.74
CA PRO A 268 13.60 13.01 -9.13
C PRO A 268 13.27 11.95 -10.17
N ILE A 269 12.84 12.37 -11.36
CA ILE A 269 12.60 11.50 -12.53
C ILE A 269 13.90 10.82 -12.96
N GLY A 270 14.97 11.59 -13.18
CA GLY A 270 16.28 11.07 -13.54
C GLY A 270 16.84 10.09 -12.50
N VAL A 271 16.77 10.45 -11.21
CA VAL A 271 17.23 9.59 -10.10
C VAL A 271 16.44 8.30 -10.05
N GLY A 272 15.11 8.37 -10.13
CA GLY A 272 14.25 7.19 -10.14
C GLY A 272 14.52 6.23 -11.29
N VAL A 273 14.70 6.77 -12.51
CA VAL A 273 15.07 5.98 -13.70
C VAL A 273 16.43 5.32 -13.52
N VAL A 274 17.43 6.05 -13.02
CA VAL A 274 18.76 5.49 -12.74
C VAL A 274 18.67 4.37 -11.70
N LEU A 275 17.93 4.56 -10.60
CA LEU A 275 17.72 3.52 -9.59
C LEU A 275 17.02 2.29 -10.17
N ALA A 276 16.03 2.47 -11.04
CA ALA A 276 15.38 1.36 -11.75
C ALA A 276 16.35 0.58 -12.64
N VAL A 277 17.17 1.29 -13.43
CA VAL A 277 18.18 0.65 -14.28
C VAL A 277 19.22 -0.09 -13.45
N VAL A 278 19.75 0.54 -12.40
CA VAL A 278 20.71 -0.08 -11.47
C VAL A 278 20.09 -1.32 -10.82
N MET A 279 18.84 -1.25 -10.34
CA MET A 279 18.15 -2.39 -9.75
C MET A 279 18.02 -3.55 -10.75
N ILE A 280 17.62 -3.27 -12.00
CA ILE A 280 17.51 -4.28 -13.06
C ILE A 280 18.88 -4.93 -13.34
N LEU A 281 19.95 -4.13 -13.42
CA LEU A 281 21.29 -4.64 -13.65
C LEU A 281 21.78 -5.51 -12.49
N LEU A 282 21.52 -5.12 -11.24
CA LEU A 282 21.85 -5.90 -10.05
C LEU A 282 21.07 -7.23 -10.01
N ILE A 283 19.76 -7.20 -10.29
CA ILE A 283 18.93 -8.41 -10.39
C ILE A 283 19.50 -9.34 -11.46
N ARG A 284 19.81 -8.83 -12.66
CA ARG A 284 20.40 -9.63 -13.75
C ARG A 284 21.77 -10.18 -13.42
N ARG A 285 22.59 -9.42 -12.68
CA ARG A 285 23.96 -9.81 -12.33
C ARG A 285 24.02 -10.95 -11.32
N PHE A 286 23.10 -10.96 -10.36
CA PHE A 286 23.08 -11.91 -9.24
C PHE A 286 22.05 -13.03 -9.37
N ARG A 287 21.18 -12.98 -10.37
CA ARG A 287 20.29 -14.09 -10.72
C ARG A 287 21.12 -15.21 -11.35
N ASP A 288 20.85 -16.44 -10.91
CA ASP A 288 21.46 -17.63 -11.50
C ASP A 288 21.02 -17.81 -12.97
N PRO A 289 21.87 -18.39 -13.85
CA PRO A 289 21.52 -18.63 -15.25
C PRO A 289 20.25 -19.49 -15.33
N ASP A 290 19.48 -19.37 -16.42
CA ASP A 290 18.32 -20.24 -16.62
C ASP A 290 18.78 -21.71 -16.80
N PRO A 291 17.98 -22.69 -16.36
CA PRO A 291 18.37 -24.10 -16.39
C PRO A 291 18.44 -24.65 -17.83
N SER A 292 19.27 -25.66 -18.06
CA SER A 292 19.29 -26.39 -19.33
C SER A 292 17.95 -27.09 -19.58
N GLU A 293 17.47 -27.03 -20.83
CA GLU A 293 16.25 -27.72 -21.27
C GLU A 293 16.53 -28.98 -22.10
N THR A 294 17.76 -29.51 -22.06
CA THR A 294 18.11 -30.76 -22.74
C THR A 294 17.42 -31.95 -22.06
N PRO A 295 16.60 -32.77 -22.77
CA PRO A 295 15.86 -33.86 -22.15
C PRO A 295 16.79 -34.97 -21.63
N VAL A 296 16.59 -35.38 -20.37
CA VAL A 296 17.36 -36.43 -19.69
C VAL A 296 16.41 -37.39 -18.98
N PHE A 297 16.39 -38.67 -19.36
CA PHE A 297 15.50 -39.68 -18.73
C PHE A 297 16.07 -40.33 -17.46
N ALA A 298 17.28 -39.97 -17.04
CA ALA A 298 17.90 -40.50 -15.84
C ALA A 298 17.36 -39.83 -14.57
N SER A 299 17.01 -40.62 -13.56
CA SER A 299 16.67 -40.08 -12.23
C SER A 299 17.92 -39.47 -11.58
N PRO A 300 17.89 -38.20 -11.13
CA PRO A 300 19.02 -37.57 -10.45
C PRO A 300 19.46 -38.27 -9.16
N GLY A 301 18.55 -38.99 -8.51
CA GLY A 301 18.82 -39.79 -7.32
C GLY A 301 17.54 -40.18 -6.60
N ASP A 302 17.66 -40.71 -5.38
CA ASP A 302 16.50 -41.23 -4.67
C ASP A 302 15.73 -40.17 -3.88
N ASP A 303 16.37 -39.09 -3.42
CA ASP A 303 15.76 -38.05 -2.57
C ASP A 303 15.06 -36.94 -3.38
N ILE A 304 13.90 -37.26 -3.93
CA ILE A 304 13.12 -36.42 -4.84
C ILE A 304 12.89 -35.01 -4.28
N LEU A 305 12.61 -34.88 -2.98
CA LEU A 305 12.30 -33.59 -2.36
C LEU A 305 13.48 -32.63 -2.38
N ALA A 306 14.69 -33.12 -2.09
CA ALA A 306 15.89 -32.28 -2.15
C ALA A 306 16.26 -31.95 -3.59
N TYR A 307 16.15 -32.90 -4.53
CA TYR A 307 16.46 -32.66 -5.93
C TYR A 307 15.48 -31.68 -6.59
N ALA A 308 14.17 -31.87 -6.40
CA ALA A 308 13.15 -30.97 -6.93
C ALA A 308 13.29 -29.54 -6.37
N TRP A 309 13.82 -29.40 -5.15
CA TRP A 309 14.15 -28.10 -4.57
C TRP A 309 15.15 -27.32 -5.43
N THR A 310 16.16 -27.96 -6.02
CA THR A 310 17.16 -27.26 -6.88
C THR A 310 16.56 -26.60 -8.12
N TRP A 311 15.42 -27.12 -8.61
CA TRP A 311 14.75 -26.60 -9.79
C TRP A 311 13.89 -25.35 -9.52
N ARG A 312 13.27 -25.26 -8.33
CA ARG A 312 12.39 -24.13 -7.96
C ARG A 312 12.91 -23.27 -6.82
N GLU A 313 14.04 -23.64 -6.23
CA GLU A 313 14.53 -23.13 -4.93
C GLU A 313 13.47 -23.18 -3.82
N GLU A 314 12.48 -24.06 -4.00
CA GLU A 314 11.35 -24.31 -3.12
C GLU A 314 10.94 -25.77 -3.17
N PRO A 315 10.44 -26.33 -2.05
CA PRO A 315 9.88 -27.67 -2.06
C PRO A 315 8.65 -27.78 -2.98
N PRO A 316 8.35 -28.97 -3.52
CA PRO A 316 7.13 -29.21 -4.27
C PRO A 316 5.86 -28.80 -3.50
N LYS A 317 4.86 -28.26 -4.22
CA LYS A 317 3.57 -27.86 -3.61
C LYS A 317 2.90 -29.03 -2.89
N ASP A 318 2.99 -30.22 -3.50
CA ASP A 318 2.38 -31.48 -3.08
C ASP A 318 3.39 -32.41 -2.40
N ILE A 319 4.26 -31.83 -1.55
CA ILE A 319 5.35 -32.54 -0.83
C ILE A 319 4.88 -33.81 -0.10
N PHE A 320 3.66 -33.80 0.45
CA PHE A 320 3.05 -34.96 1.09
C PHE A 320 2.83 -36.12 0.09
N GLN A 321 2.24 -35.81 -1.06
CA GLN A 321 1.95 -36.79 -2.11
C GLN A 321 3.24 -37.31 -2.75
N VAL A 322 4.19 -36.43 -3.04
CA VAL A 322 5.49 -36.81 -3.61
C VAL A 322 6.18 -37.84 -2.72
N LEU A 323 6.31 -37.53 -1.41
CA LEU A 323 7.00 -38.43 -0.49
C LEU A 323 6.24 -39.73 -0.26
N MET A 324 4.91 -39.69 -0.18
CA MET A 324 4.09 -40.89 -0.06
C MET A 324 4.24 -41.82 -1.28
N LEU A 325 4.23 -41.27 -2.50
CA LEU A 325 4.43 -42.03 -3.73
C LEU A 325 5.86 -42.60 -3.82
N GLN A 326 6.85 -41.82 -3.41
CA GLN A 326 8.25 -42.24 -3.34
C GLN A 326 8.47 -43.38 -2.33
N LEU A 327 7.91 -43.28 -1.12
CA LEU A 327 7.99 -44.35 -0.11
C LEU A 327 7.26 -45.62 -0.56
N ARG A 328 6.18 -45.48 -1.33
CA ARG A 328 5.52 -46.62 -1.97
C ARG A 328 6.42 -47.28 -3.02
N GLN A 329 7.06 -46.48 -3.87
CA GLN A 329 8.00 -46.96 -4.89
C GLN A 329 9.20 -47.69 -4.27
N LEU A 330 9.72 -47.19 -3.15
CA LEU A 330 10.80 -47.82 -2.38
C LEU A 330 10.34 -49.05 -1.57
N GLY A 331 9.07 -49.43 -1.67
CA GLY A 331 8.52 -50.61 -1.01
C GLY A 331 8.31 -50.46 0.50
N VAL A 332 8.42 -49.25 1.06
CA VAL A 332 8.23 -48.93 2.49
C VAL A 332 6.74 -48.89 2.87
N LEU A 333 5.92 -48.44 1.93
CA LEU A 333 4.48 -48.27 2.09
C LEU A 333 3.72 -49.04 0.99
N LYS A 334 2.59 -49.61 1.37
CA LYS A 334 1.54 -50.00 0.43
C LYS A 334 0.38 -49.01 0.56
N VAL A 335 -0.11 -48.54 -0.58
CA VAL A 335 -1.21 -47.57 -0.65
C VAL A 335 -2.40 -48.24 -1.27
N THR A 336 -3.50 -48.29 -0.53
CA THR A 336 -4.77 -48.88 -0.97
C THR A 336 -5.80 -47.75 -1.09
N VAL A 337 -6.45 -47.63 -2.26
CA VAL A 337 -7.46 -46.61 -2.52
C VAL A 337 -8.87 -47.14 -2.34
N ASP A 338 -9.82 -46.23 -2.08
CA ASP A 338 -11.25 -46.54 -2.03
C ASP A 338 -11.70 -47.34 -3.28
N PRO A 339 -12.26 -48.56 -3.12
CA PRO A 339 -12.76 -49.36 -4.25
C PRO A 339 -13.79 -48.65 -5.12
N ALA A 340 -14.44 -47.60 -4.62
CA ALA A 340 -15.34 -46.75 -5.40
C ALA A 340 -14.64 -46.09 -6.60
N VAL A 341 -13.33 -45.86 -6.53
CA VAL A 341 -12.51 -45.26 -7.61
C VAL A 341 -12.50 -46.13 -8.85
N ALA A 342 -12.43 -47.47 -8.70
CA ALA A 342 -12.48 -48.41 -9.83
C ALA A 342 -13.82 -48.36 -10.60
N LYS A 343 -14.86 -47.77 -9.99
CA LYS A 343 -16.19 -47.57 -10.60
C LYS A 343 -16.41 -46.13 -11.09
N GLY A 344 -15.35 -45.31 -11.15
CA GLY A 344 -15.42 -43.91 -11.56
C GLY A 344 -15.98 -42.94 -10.51
N ASN A 345 -16.15 -43.38 -9.25
CA ASN A 345 -16.63 -42.50 -8.18
C ASN A 345 -15.48 -41.76 -7.49
N LYS A 346 -15.79 -40.63 -6.85
CA LYS A 346 -14.83 -39.86 -6.06
C LYS A 346 -14.37 -40.67 -4.82
N PRO A 347 -13.06 -40.68 -4.51
CA PRO A 347 -12.54 -41.41 -3.36
C PRO A 347 -12.94 -40.75 -2.05
N LYS A 348 -13.34 -41.56 -1.07
CA LYS A 348 -13.63 -41.10 0.30
C LYS A 348 -12.41 -41.20 1.22
N PHE A 349 -11.54 -42.18 0.96
CA PHE A 349 -10.37 -42.45 1.79
C PHE A 349 -9.22 -43.09 1.00
N VAL A 350 -8.04 -43.06 1.60
CA VAL A 350 -6.85 -43.83 1.22
C VAL A 350 -6.31 -44.51 2.48
N GLU A 351 -5.87 -45.75 2.36
CA GLU A 351 -5.23 -46.51 3.43
C GLU A 351 -3.74 -46.69 3.13
N LEU A 352 -2.92 -46.38 4.14
CA LEU A 352 -1.47 -46.56 4.11
C LEU A 352 -1.11 -47.73 5.02
N ASP A 353 -0.40 -48.71 4.48
CA ASP A 353 0.11 -49.85 5.23
C ASP A 353 1.64 -49.82 5.26
N ARG A 354 2.23 -49.88 6.46
CA ARG A 354 3.68 -49.99 6.63
C ARG A 354 4.12 -51.42 6.33
N THR A 355 4.99 -51.59 5.33
CA THR A 355 5.53 -52.90 4.95
C THR A 355 6.69 -53.32 5.86
N ALA A 356 7.30 -54.48 5.59
CA ALA A 356 8.57 -54.88 6.20
C ALA A 356 9.81 -54.26 5.51
N GLY A 357 9.61 -53.39 4.51
CA GLY A 357 10.72 -52.74 3.80
C GLY A 357 11.50 -51.80 4.71
N ASP A 358 12.83 -51.78 4.56
CA ASP A 358 13.70 -50.91 5.35
C ASP A 358 13.45 -49.43 5.03
N LEU A 359 13.71 -48.58 6.02
CA LEU A 359 13.64 -47.15 5.80
C LEU A 359 14.81 -46.73 4.89
N PRO A 360 14.55 -46.01 3.78
CA PRO A 360 15.60 -45.63 2.84
C PRO A 360 16.59 -44.66 3.47
N GLN A 361 17.88 -45.00 3.45
CA GLN A 361 18.93 -44.08 3.89
C GLN A 361 19.05 -42.91 2.91
N GLY A 362 18.99 -41.68 3.43
CA GLY A 362 19.23 -40.46 2.64
C GLY A 362 18.00 -39.84 1.97
N VAL A 363 16.79 -40.37 2.18
CA VAL A 363 15.53 -39.73 1.75
C VAL A 363 15.04 -38.76 2.83
N GLY A 364 15.09 -37.46 2.56
CA GLY A 364 14.69 -36.43 3.53
C GLY A 364 13.20 -36.44 3.81
N GLY A 365 12.82 -36.35 5.09
CA GLY A 365 11.41 -36.28 5.49
C GLY A 365 10.73 -37.64 5.69
N ALA A 366 11.39 -38.76 5.35
CA ALA A 366 10.79 -40.10 5.45
C ALA A 366 10.40 -40.46 6.90
N ASP A 367 11.30 -40.23 7.85
CA ASP A 367 11.06 -40.46 9.28
C ASP A 367 9.93 -39.58 9.83
N GLU A 368 9.94 -38.29 9.48
CA GLU A 368 8.92 -37.32 9.87
C GLU A 368 7.56 -37.70 9.30
N PHE A 369 7.51 -38.17 8.05
CA PHE A 369 6.29 -38.64 7.41
C PHE A 369 5.72 -39.86 8.13
N LEU A 370 6.53 -40.90 8.34
CA LEU A 370 6.08 -42.12 9.02
C LEU A 370 5.63 -41.84 10.46
N SER A 371 6.40 -41.01 11.19
CA SER A 371 6.07 -40.60 12.55
C SER A 371 4.75 -39.83 12.61
N ALA A 372 4.56 -38.84 11.74
CA ALA A 372 3.33 -38.04 11.69
C ALA A 372 2.11 -38.87 11.27
N MET A 373 2.31 -39.87 10.42
CA MET A 373 1.27 -40.80 9.97
C MET A 373 1.08 -42.01 10.88
N THR A 374 1.82 -42.10 12.00
CA THR A 374 1.78 -43.22 12.97
C THR A 374 2.10 -44.59 12.34
N LEU A 375 3.07 -44.62 11.42
CA LEU A 375 3.50 -45.79 10.64
C LEU A 375 4.92 -46.26 11.00
N ASN A 376 5.23 -46.29 12.30
CA ASN A 376 6.59 -46.49 12.83
C ASN A 376 7.09 -47.95 12.77
N SER A 377 6.18 -48.92 12.65
CA SER A 377 6.51 -50.35 12.68
C SER A 377 5.83 -51.11 11.53
N PRO A 378 6.45 -52.16 10.98
CA PRO A 378 5.80 -53.05 10.00
C PRO A 378 4.43 -53.52 10.48
N GLY A 379 3.44 -53.50 9.58
CA GLY A 379 2.05 -53.84 9.88
C GLY A 379 1.20 -52.70 10.45
N ALA A 380 1.79 -51.54 10.77
CA ALA A 380 1.01 -50.35 11.14
C ALA A 380 0.17 -49.87 9.95
N GLN A 381 -1.07 -49.46 10.22
CA GLN A 381 -2.01 -48.99 9.21
C GLN A 381 -2.57 -47.61 9.55
N LYS A 382 -2.73 -46.75 8.54
CA LYS A 382 -3.33 -45.43 8.69
C LYS A 382 -4.35 -45.19 7.60
N LYS A 383 -5.61 -45.02 8.00
CA LYS A 383 -6.69 -44.57 7.11
C LYS A 383 -6.76 -43.05 7.08
N ILE A 384 -6.56 -42.47 5.91
CA ILE A 384 -6.71 -41.04 5.62
C ILE A 384 -8.08 -40.85 4.99
N SER A 385 -8.99 -40.20 5.71
CA SER A 385 -10.32 -39.86 5.20
C SER A 385 -10.39 -38.41 4.76
N LYS A 386 -11.10 -38.17 3.66
CA LYS A 386 -11.29 -36.83 3.07
C LYS A 386 -11.97 -35.84 4.02
N SER A 387 -12.76 -36.31 4.98
CA SER A 387 -13.47 -35.48 5.96
C SER A 387 -12.78 -35.39 7.33
N SER A 388 -11.61 -36.02 7.50
CA SER A 388 -10.94 -36.06 8.79
C SER A 388 -10.18 -34.76 9.09
N THR A 389 -10.70 -33.97 10.04
CA THR A 389 -10.04 -32.76 10.53
C THR A 389 -8.71 -33.08 11.24
N ALA A 390 -8.66 -34.16 12.02
CA ALA A 390 -7.43 -34.61 12.68
C ALA A 390 -6.32 -34.95 11.67
N THR A 391 -6.66 -35.68 10.60
CA THR A 391 -5.68 -36.01 9.55
C THR A 391 -5.29 -34.77 8.74
N GLY A 392 -6.24 -33.85 8.49
CA GLY A 392 -5.95 -32.55 7.89
C GLY A 392 -4.96 -31.71 8.71
N GLN A 393 -5.10 -31.70 10.03
CA GLN A 393 -4.15 -31.05 10.94
C GLN A 393 -2.76 -31.71 10.87
N GLN A 394 -2.69 -33.05 10.88
CA GLN A 394 -1.43 -33.80 10.76
C GLN A 394 -0.71 -33.49 9.45
N ILE A 395 -1.42 -33.48 8.32
CA ILE A 395 -0.83 -33.14 7.01
C ILE A 395 -0.33 -31.68 7.01
N LYS A 396 -1.11 -30.76 7.58
CA LYS A 396 -0.75 -29.33 7.65
C LYS A 396 0.47 -29.08 8.55
N SER A 397 0.59 -29.78 9.68
CA SER A 397 1.75 -29.68 10.57
C SER A 397 2.98 -30.42 10.04
N LEU A 398 2.80 -31.43 9.20
CA LEU A 398 3.89 -32.17 8.56
C LEU A 398 4.57 -31.36 7.44
N LYS A 399 3.81 -30.58 6.65
CA LYS A 399 4.34 -29.76 5.55
C LYS A 399 5.58 -28.91 5.90
N PRO A 400 5.62 -28.15 7.02
CA PRO A 400 6.81 -27.39 7.38
C PRO A 400 7.99 -28.28 7.79
N LEU A 401 7.76 -29.45 8.40
CA LEU A 401 8.82 -30.40 8.73
C LEU A 401 9.47 -30.97 7.47
N LEU A 402 8.66 -31.40 6.50
CA LEU A 402 9.17 -31.90 5.22
C LEU A 402 9.90 -30.81 4.43
N THR A 403 9.39 -29.58 4.46
CA THR A 403 10.06 -28.42 3.86
C THR A 403 11.44 -28.19 4.48
N LYS A 404 11.53 -28.27 5.81
CA LYS A 404 12.79 -28.15 6.53
C LYS A 404 13.76 -29.27 6.16
N ALA A 405 13.31 -30.53 6.17
CA ALA A 405 14.13 -31.69 5.82
C ALA A 405 14.66 -31.61 4.37
N SER A 406 13.81 -31.24 3.41
CA SER A 406 14.20 -31.00 2.00
C SER A 406 15.28 -29.92 1.90
N THR A 407 15.11 -28.80 2.62
CA THR A 407 16.06 -27.67 2.60
C THR A 407 17.38 -28.04 3.27
N GLU A 408 17.36 -28.72 4.41
CA GLU A 408 18.55 -29.17 5.14
C GLU A 408 19.33 -30.20 4.32
N ASN A 409 18.66 -31.16 3.67
CA ASN A 409 19.33 -32.12 2.80
C ASN A 409 19.98 -31.46 1.58
N ALA A 410 19.27 -30.56 0.90
CA ALA A 410 19.85 -29.81 -0.22
C ALA A 410 21.08 -28.99 0.21
N ARG A 411 21.05 -28.43 1.43
CA ARG A 411 22.16 -27.68 2.01
C ARG A 411 23.33 -28.57 2.42
N ASN A 412 23.07 -29.69 3.09
CA ASN A 412 24.08 -30.65 3.53
C ASN A 412 24.83 -31.29 2.35
N ARG A 413 24.17 -31.38 1.18
CA ARG A 413 24.79 -31.81 -0.08
C ARG A 413 25.59 -30.72 -0.80
N GLY A 414 25.61 -29.49 -0.28
CA GLY A 414 26.39 -28.38 -0.84
C GLY A 414 25.87 -27.85 -2.18
N TRP A 415 24.56 -28.00 -2.46
CA TRP A 415 23.98 -27.56 -3.74
C TRP A 415 23.70 -26.06 -3.80
N PHE A 416 23.61 -25.37 -2.66
CA PHE A 416 23.38 -23.94 -2.64
C PHE A 416 24.04 -23.25 -1.44
N ASP A 417 24.36 -21.97 -1.65
CA ASP A 417 24.86 -21.05 -0.65
C ASP A 417 23.93 -19.84 -0.48
N ARG A 418 24.12 -19.12 0.63
CA ARG A 418 23.45 -17.82 0.81
C ARG A 418 24.19 -16.76 -0.01
N SER A 419 23.46 -16.06 -0.86
CA SER A 419 23.98 -14.95 -1.63
C SER A 419 24.01 -13.69 -0.78
N VAL A 420 25.19 -13.33 -0.26
CA VAL A 420 25.42 -12.03 0.39
C VAL A 420 25.05 -10.87 -0.53
N PRO A 421 25.54 -10.79 -1.79
CA PRO A 421 25.22 -9.65 -2.65
C PRO A 421 23.73 -9.59 -3.02
N GLY A 422 23.07 -10.73 -3.30
CA GLY A 422 21.64 -10.73 -3.57
C GLY A 422 20.80 -10.33 -2.34
N THR A 423 21.25 -10.70 -1.14
CA THR A 423 20.65 -10.20 0.11
C THR A 423 20.78 -8.68 0.23
N LEU A 424 21.93 -8.10 -0.12
CA LEU A 424 22.13 -6.65 -0.11
C LEU A 424 21.23 -5.93 -1.13
N VAL A 425 21.01 -6.50 -2.32
CA VAL A 425 20.07 -5.95 -3.32
C VAL A 425 18.64 -5.91 -2.77
N VAL A 426 18.19 -6.98 -2.12
CA VAL A 426 16.87 -7.04 -1.50
C VAL A 426 16.75 -6.03 -0.34
N LEU A 427 17.81 -5.85 0.46
CA LEU A 427 17.83 -4.85 1.53
C LEU A 427 17.78 -3.43 0.96
N ALA A 428 18.54 -3.13 -0.09
CA ALA A 428 18.48 -1.84 -0.78
C ALA A 428 17.06 -1.57 -1.33
N ALA A 429 16.42 -2.58 -1.93
CA ALA A 429 15.04 -2.47 -2.40
C ALA A 429 14.04 -2.20 -1.26
N ALA A 430 14.25 -2.80 -0.09
CA ALA A 430 13.40 -2.61 1.09
C ALA A 430 13.53 -1.22 1.74
N LEU A 431 14.63 -0.49 1.49
CA LEU A 431 14.85 0.87 1.99
C LEU A 431 14.22 1.94 1.08
N LEU A 432 14.02 1.65 -0.21
CA LEU A 432 13.47 2.62 -1.18
C LEU A 432 12.11 3.23 -0.80
N PRO A 433 11.16 2.53 -0.14
CA PRO A 433 9.94 3.15 0.35
C PRO A 433 10.17 4.25 1.40
N ALA A 434 11.19 4.12 2.25
CA ALA A 434 11.55 5.17 3.21
C ALA A 434 12.14 6.39 2.48
N PHE A 435 12.93 6.18 1.43
CA PHE A 435 13.40 7.26 0.56
C PHE A 435 12.25 7.94 -0.19
N ALA A 436 11.22 7.18 -0.59
CA ALA A 436 10.02 7.76 -1.21
C ALA A 436 9.31 8.74 -0.26
N LEU A 437 9.19 8.41 1.03
CA LEU A 437 8.63 9.31 2.05
C LEU A 437 9.45 10.60 2.18
N VAL A 438 10.78 10.48 2.27
CA VAL A 438 11.67 11.64 2.35
C VAL A 438 11.55 12.50 1.08
N ALA A 439 11.43 11.87 -0.09
CA ALA A 439 11.23 12.59 -1.35
C ALA A 439 9.93 13.40 -1.33
N VAL A 440 8.81 12.82 -0.89
CA VAL A 440 7.53 13.56 -0.73
C VAL A 440 7.72 14.75 0.18
N SER A 441 8.34 14.58 1.35
CA SER A 441 8.53 15.67 2.32
C SER A 441 9.45 16.80 1.83
N LEU A 442 10.33 16.53 0.86
CA LEU A 442 11.26 17.52 0.31
C LEU A 442 10.73 18.22 -0.96
N THR A 443 9.81 17.58 -1.68
CA THR A 443 9.37 18.05 -3.00
C THR A 443 7.87 18.29 -3.13
N ASP A 444 7.07 17.93 -2.12
CA ASP A 444 5.60 17.98 -2.14
C ASP A 444 4.98 17.29 -3.38
N SER A 445 5.69 16.28 -3.90
CA SER A 445 5.38 15.66 -5.20
C SER A 445 5.24 14.15 -5.05
N VAL A 446 4.00 13.69 -5.24
CA VAL A 446 3.67 12.25 -5.21
C VAL A 446 4.28 11.51 -6.41
N THR A 447 4.49 12.20 -7.54
CA THR A 447 5.11 11.60 -8.73
C THR A 447 6.58 11.26 -8.50
N ALA A 448 7.30 12.09 -7.73
CA ALA A 448 8.66 11.81 -7.29
C ALA A 448 8.73 10.54 -6.43
N ALA A 449 7.74 10.33 -5.55
CA ALA A 449 7.66 9.15 -4.68
C ALA A 449 7.43 7.85 -5.46
N ALA A 450 6.54 7.88 -6.46
CA ALA A 450 6.19 6.70 -7.26
C ALA A 450 7.41 6.08 -7.95
N LEU A 451 8.39 6.91 -8.33
CA LEU A 451 9.60 6.49 -9.02
C LEU A 451 10.58 5.68 -8.16
N PHE A 452 10.53 5.82 -6.83
CA PHE A 452 11.31 4.98 -5.90
C PHE A 452 10.62 3.63 -5.66
N LEU A 453 9.29 3.56 -5.81
CA LEU A 453 8.53 2.34 -5.56
C LEU A 453 8.69 1.31 -6.67
N ILE A 454 8.88 1.72 -7.93
CA ILE A 454 9.10 0.82 -9.07
C ILE A 454 10.32 -0.10 -8.85
N PRO A 455 11.54 0.43 -8.58
CA PRO A 455 12.69 -0.42 -8.25
C PRO A 455 12.51 -1.20 -6.93
N ALA A 456 11.78 -0.65 -5.96
CA ALA A 456 11.48 -1.36 -4.71
C ALA A 456 10.70 -2.65 -4.97
N VAL A 457 9.62 -2.57 -5.75
CA VAL A 457 8.81 -3.73 -6.13
C VAL A 457 9.63 -4.73 -6.92
N ALA A 458 10.42 -4.28 -7.90
CA ALA A 458 11.25 -5.16 -8.71
C ALA A 458 12.28 -5.94 -7.86
N GLY A 459 13.01 -5.26 -6.97
CA GLY A 459 14.00 -5.90 -6.10
C GLY A 459 13.37 -6.81 -5.03
N LEU A 460 12.22 -6.43 -4.48
CA LEU A 460 11.49 -7.26 -3.51
C LEU A 460 10.86 -8.49 -4.15
N TRP A 461 10.41 -8.40 -5.41
CA TRP A 461 9.91 -9.55 -6.16
C TRP A 461 11.05 -10.52 -6.52
N ALA A 462 12.21 -9.99 -6.91
CA ALA A 462 13.42 -10.77 -7.19
C ALA A 462 14.04 -11.45 -5.95
N ASN A 463 13.59 -11.14 -4.74
CA ASN A 463 14.05 -11.77 -3.50
C ASN A 463 13.95 -13.31 -3.51
N HIS A 464 12.98 -13.87 -4.24
CA HIS A 464 12.82 -15.31 -4.38
C HIS A 464 14.02 -15.97 -5.06
N THR A 465 14.62 -15.30 -6.05
CA THR A 465 15.72 -15.83 -6.88
C THR A 465 17.10 -15.29 -6.51
N LEU A 466 17.18 -14.31 -5.60
CA LEU A 466 18.44 -13.62 -5.27
C LEU A 466 19.05 -14.01 -3.93
N LYS A 467 18.29 -14.59 -3.00
CA LYS A 467 18.80 -14.91 -1.65
C LYS A 467 19.67 -16.16 -1.60
N THR A 468 19.39 -17.07 -2.50
CA THR A 468 20.07 -18.34 -2.68
C THR A 468 20.87 -18.26 -3.96
N ARG A 469 22.02 -18.93 -3.97
CA ARG A 469 22.85 -19.10 -5.16
C ARG A 469 23.23 -20.55 -5.24
N LEU A 470 22.95 -21.19 -6.37
CA LEU A 470 23.36 -22.56 -6.61
C LEU A 470 24.89 -22.61 -6.77
N THR A 471 25.51 -23.63 -6.19
CA THR A 471 26.92 -23.95 -6.45
C THR A 471 27.07 -24.54 -7.84
N ASP A 472 28.28 -24.67 -8.38
CA ASP A 472 28.50 -25.29 -9.69
C ASP A 472 27.92 -26.71 -9.76
N VAL A 473 28.02 -27.46 -8.65
CA VAL A 473 27.40 -28.79 -8.51
C VAL A 473 25.87 -28.67 -8.46
N GLY A 474 25.33 -27.70 -7.71
CA GLY A 474 23.90 -27.43 -7.67
C GLY A 474 23.31 -27.06 -9.02
N LEU A 475 24.03 -26.29 -9.84
CA LEU A 475 23.63 -25.95 -11.21
C LEU A 475 23.53 -27.19 -12.10
N GLN A 476 24.51 -28.10 -12.03
CA GLN A 476 24.46 -29.37 -12.77
C GLN A 476 23.29 -30.24 -12.33
N VAL A 477 23.03 -30.32 -11.03
CA VAL A 477 21.88 -31.06 -10.47
C VAL A 477 20.56 -30.44 -10.94
N ARG A 478 20.46 -29.11 -10.90
CA ARG A 478 19.29 -28.39 -11.42
C ARG A 478 19.08 -28.66 -12.90
N ASP A 479 20.13 -28.66 -13.70
CA ASP A 479 20.06 -28.93 -15.14
C ASP A 479 19.61 -30.36 -15.43
N GLN A 480 20.07 -31.34 -14.64
CA GLN A 480 19.57 -32.72 -14.72
C GLN A 480 18.08 -32.82 -14.36
N VAL A 481 17.66 -32.16 -13.28
CA VAL A 481 16.25 -32.14 -12.84
C VAL A 481 15.35 -31.44 -13.87
N SER A 482 15.83 -30.33 -14.45
CA SER A 482 15.17 -29.61 -15.53
C SER A 482 15.05 -30.47 -16.78
N GLY A 483 16.13 -31.14 -17.18
CA GLY A 483 16.13 -32.10 -18.28
C GLY A 483 15.17 -33.27 -18.08
N LEU A 484 15.05 -33.79 -16.84
CA LEU A 484 14.04 -34.78 -16.49
C LEU A 484 12.63 -34.23 -16.64
N ARG A 485 12.36 -33.01 -16.15
CA ARG A 485 11.06 -32.36 -16.36
C ARG A 485 10.72 -32.24 -17.84
N VAL A 486 11.66 -31.81 -18.67
CA VAL A 486 11.46 -31.70 -20.12
C VAL A 486 11.16 -33.07 -20.71
N ALA A 487 11.91 -34.10 -20.36
CA ALA A 487 11.68 -35.47 -20.83
C ALA A 487 10.27 -36.01 -20.45
N LEU A 488 9.81 -35.75 -19.22
CA LEU A 488 8.50 -36.16 -18.71
C LEU A 488 7.33 -35.33 -19.29
N SER A 489 7.56 -34.06 -19.60
CA SER A 489 6.52 -33.15 -20.13
C SER A 489 6.45 -33.12 -21.67
N THR A 490 7.47 -33.63 -22.36
CA THR A 490 7.48 -33.69 -23.82
C THR A 490 6.45 -34.71 -24.31
N PRO A 491 5.48 -34.29 -25.15
CA PRO A 491 4.48 -35.20 -25.72
C PRO A 491 5.14 -36.35 -26.47
N ALA A 492 4.63 -37.56 -26.30
CA ALA A 492 5.05 -38.71 -27.11
C ALA A 492 4.21 -38.73 -28.41
N SER A 493 4.83 -38.92 -29.57
CA SER A 493 4.09 -39.26 -30.79
C SER A 493 3.62 -40.71 -30.71
N VAL A 494 2.34 -40.97 -30.96
CA VAL A 494 1.68 -42.30 -30.86
C VAL A 494 2.27 -43.36 -31.83
N GLU A 495 3.15 -42.98 -32.77
CA GLU A 495 3.60 -43.86 -33.86
C GLU A 495 4.85 -44.74 -33.60
N ARG A 496 5.57 -44.67 -32.46
CA ARG A 496 6.85 -45.44 -32.31
C ARG A 496 7.08 -45.98 -30.90
N TYR A 497 7.89 -47.04 -30.82
CA TYR A 497 8.54 -47.79 -29.70
C TYR A 497 8.71 -47.09 -28.32
N GLU A 498 8.57 -45.77 -28.25
CA GLU A 498 8.68 -44.94 -27.05
C GLU A 498 7.48 -45.07 -26.09
N TYR A 499 6.28 -45.42 -26.57
CA TYR A 499 5.11 -45.60 -25.69
C TYR A 499 5.31 -46.74 -24.70
N SER A 500 5.76 -47.91 -25.15
CA SER A 500 5.96 -49.08 -24.27
C SER A 500 7.01 -48.81 -23.19
N LEU A 501 8.08 -48.09 -23.55
CA LEU A 501 9.09 -47.65 -22.59
C LEU A 501 8.52 -46.65 -21.58
N LYS A 502 7.83 -45.59 -22.02
CA LYS A 502 7.24 -44.61 -21.10
C LYS A 502 6.16 -45.22 -20.20
N ALA A 503 5.33 -46.12 -20.74
CA ALA A 503 4.30 -46.82 -19.98
C ALA A 503 4.90 -47.76 -18.92
N GLN A 504 6.01 -48.43 -19.24
CA GLN A 504 6.76 -49.26 -18.28
C GLN A 504 7.30 -48.44 -17.11
N TYR A 505 7.76 -47.21 -17.36
CA TYR A 505 8.32 -46.33 -16.33
C TYR A 505 7.31 -45.37 -15.71
N PHE A 506 6.01 -45.50 -16.02
CA PHE A 506 4.98 -44.59 -15.53
C PHE A 506 4.99 -44.49 -14.01
N GLU A 507 4.95 -45.63 -13.32
CA GLU A 507 4.97 -45.73 -11.86
C GLU A 507 6.30 -45.22 -11.26
N GLN A 508 7.43 -45.44 -11.95
CA GLN A 508 8.75 -45.04 -11.48
C GLN A 508 8.94 -43.52 -11.47
N PHE A 509 8.44 -42.82 -12.49
CA PHE A 509 8.58 -41.37 -12.61
C PHE A 509 7.37 -40.58 -12.14
N LEU A 510 6.28 -41.22 -11.73
CA LEU A 510 5.09 -40.54 -11.21
C LEU A 510 5.41 -39.61 -10.01
N PRO A 511 6.20 -40.00 -9.00
CA PRO A 511 6.55 -39.10 -7.90
C PRO A 511 7.36 -37.88 -8.38
N TRP A 512 8.26 -38.09 -9.34
CA TRP A 512 9.02 -37.01 -9.99
C TRP A 512 8.12 -36.07 -10.79
N ALA A 513 7.17 -36.60 -11.56
CA ALA A 513 6.24 -35.80 -12.35
C ALA A 513 5.32 -34.94 -11.44
N VAL A 514 4.89 -35.47 -10.30
CA VAL A 514 4.18 -34.68 -9.28
C VAL A 514 5.11 -33.62 -8.69
N ALA A 515 6.34 -33.98 -8.31
CA ALA A 515 7.31 -33.04 -7.73
C ALA A 515 7.65 -31.86 -8.66
N LEU A 516 7.76 -32.14 -9.96
CA LEU A 516 8.11 -31.18 -11.01
C LEU A 516 6.89 -30.51 -11.64
N ASN A 517 5.69 -30.78 -11.10
CA ASN A 517 4.41 -30.21 -11.55
C ASN A 517 4.16 -30.43 -13.06
N CYS A 518 4.42 -31.65 -13.52
CA CYS A 518 4.18 -32.12 -14.89
C CYS A 518 3.47 -33.49 -14.91
N ALA A 519 2.79 -33.87 -13.82
CA ALA A 519 2.08 -35.15 -13.70
C ALA A 519 1.02 -35.35 -14.80
N ASP A 520 0.24 -34.33 -15.14
CA ASP A 520 -0.77 -34.42 -16.20
C ASP A 520 -0.15 -34.64 -17.58
N ALA A 521 0.93 -33.90 -17.89
CA ALA A 521 1.67 -34.05 -19.14
C ALA A 521 2.31 -35.44 -19.23
N TRP A 522 2.86 -35.94 -18.13
CA TRP A 522 3.40 -37.30 -18.04
C TRP A 522 2.31 -38.37 -18.23
N ALA A 523 1.16 -38.19 -17.58
CA ALA A 523 0.04 -39.12 -17.72
C ALA A 523 -0.52 -39.13 -19.15
N GLU A 524 -0.59 -37.99 -19.82
CA GLU A 524 -1.01 -37.94 -21.23
C GLU A 524 0.04 -38.59 -22.15
N ALA A 525 1.34 -38.39 -21.88
CA ALA A 525 2.41 -39.05 -22.63
C ALA A 525 2.45 -40.58 -22.44
N CYS A 526 1.92 -41.09 -21.33
CA CYS A 526 1.82 -42.52 -21.00
C CYS A 526 0.42 -43.10 -21.28
N LYS A 527 -0.47 -42.34 -21.91
CA LYS A 527 -1.86 -42.77 -22.14
C LYS A 527 -1.92 -43.93 -23.13
N PRO A 528 -2.58 -45.05 -22.77
CA PRO A 528 -2.71 -46.20 -23.65
C PRO A 528 -3.51 -45.90 -24.91
N PRO A 529 -3.24 -46.61 -26.02
CA PRO A 529 -4.05 -46.52 -27.23
C PRO A 529 -5.54 -46.74 -26.92
N PRO A 530 -6.46 -46.02 -27.59
CA PRO A 530 -7.89 -46.17 -27.37
C PRO A 530 -8.35 -47.59 -27.68
N GLY A 531 -9.25 -48.13 -26.85
CA GLY A 531 -9.83 -49.46 -27.02
C GLY A 531 -9.07 -50.59 -26.32
N VAL A 532 -7.86 -50.34 -25.79
CA VAL A 532 -7.12 -51.32 -24.97
C VAL A 532 -7.90 -51.68 -23.70
N GLU A 533 -8.68 -50.76 -23.12
CA GLU A 533 -9.50 -51.06 -21.94
C GLU A 533 -10.53 -52.18 -22.15
N ASN A 534 -10.93 -52.43 -23.40
CA ASN A 534 -11.96 -53.39 -23.77
C ASN A 534 -11.38 -54.68 -24.40
N ASP A 535 -10.05 -54.77 -24.54
CA ASP A 535 -9.37 -55.90 -25.16
C ASP A 535 -8.29 -56.49 -24.22
N PRO A 536 -8.67 -57.44 -23.34
CA PRO A 536 -7.72 -58.15 -22.49
C PRO A 536 -6.64 -58.93 -23.24
N GLY A 537 -6.83 -59.21 -24.54
CA GLY A 537 -5.85 -59.87 -25.39
C GLY A 537 -4.79 -58.94 -25.97
N SER A 538 -4.94 -57.63 -25.79
CA SER A 538 -4.00 -56.63 -26.30
C SER A 538 -2.62 -56.79 -25.64
N PRO A 539 -1.51 -56.71 -26.40
CA PRO A 539 -0.16 -56.70 -25.82
C PRO A 539 0.08 -55.47 -24.92
N TYR A 540 -0.81 -54.47 -24.96
CA TYR A 540 -0.75 -53.28 -24.13
C TYR A 540 -1.65 -53.31 -22.89
N TYR A 541 -2.44 -54.38 -22.69
CA TYR A 541 -3.42 -54.46 -21.62
C TYR A 541 -2.80 -54.42 -20.20
N SER A 542 -1.65 -55.07 -20.01
CA SER A 542 -0.90 -55.02 -18.75
C SER A 542 -0.41 -53.60 -18.41
N TYR A 543 0.07 -52.86 -19.42
CA TYR A 543 0.46 -51.45 -19.25
C TYR A 543 -0.74 -50.55 -18.97
N TYR A 544 -1.88 -50.81 -19.63
CA TYR A 544 -3.14 -50.11 -19.34
C TYR A 544 -3.55 -50.27 -17.86
N LEU A 545 -3.50 -51.49 -17.31
CA LEU A 545 -3.84 -51.74 -15.90
C LEU A 545 -2.89 -51.00 -14.94
N LEU A 546 -1.59 -51.02 -15.23
CA LEU A 546 -0.58 -50.32 -14.43
C LEU A 546 -0.79 -48.80 -14.47
N TYR A 547 -1.03 -48.26 -15.67
CA TYR A 547 -1.32 -46.84 -15.90
C TYR A 547 -2.60 -46.41 -15.17
N ALA A 548 -3.71 -47.09 -15.40
CA ALA A 548 -5.01 -46.76 -14.81
C ALA A 548 -4.97 -46.85 -13.28
N GLY A 549 -4.32 -47.89 -12.73
CA GLY A 549 -4.15 -48.06 -11.29
C GLY A 549 -3.29 -46.95 -10.66
N SER A 550 -2.14 -46.65 -11.25
CA SER A 550 -1.20 -45.64 -10.73
C SER A 550 -1.77 -44.22 -10.85
N ARG A 551 -2.45 -43.91 -11.96
CA ARG A 551 -3.13 -42.61 -12.17
C ARG A 551 -4.27 -42.43 -11.19
N GLY A 552 -5.17 -43.42 -11.09
CA GLY A 552 -6.30 -43.38 -10.16
C GLY A 552 -5.87 -43.28 -8.70
N MET A 553 -4.75 -43.92 -8.33
CA MET A 553 -4.15 -43.79 -7.00
C MET A 553 -3.66 -42.37 -6.72
N SER A 554 -2.91 -41.78 -7.65
CA SER A 554 -2.38 -40.42 -7.51
C SER A 554 -3.51 -39.39 -7.34
N GLU A 555 -4.54 -39.46 -8.21
CA GLU A 555 -5.72 -38.59 -8.15
C GLU A 555 -6.49 -38.76 -6.83
N ALA A 556 -6.60 -40.00 -6.33
CA ALA A 556 -7.27 -40.28 -5.07
C ALA A 556 -6.54 -39.69 -3.86
N VAL A 557 -5.22 -39.81 -3.84
CA VAL A 557 -4.37 -39.26 -2.78
C VAL A 557 -4.45 -37.74 -2.74
N SER A 558 -4.37 -37.06 -3.90
CA SER A 558 -4.53 -35.61 -4.01
C SER A 558 -5.90 -35.18 -3.45
N SER A 559 -6.97 -35.77 -3.97
CA SER A 559 -8.36 -35.45 -3.58
C SER A 559 -8.67 -35.67 -2.10
N VAL A 560 -8.13 -36.75 -1.51
CA VAL A 560 -8.34 -37.10 -0.10
C VAL A 560 -7.50 -36.21 0.82
N SER A 561 -6.22 -35.97 0.49
CA SER A 561 -5.33 -35.13 1.30
C SER A 561 -5.76 -33.65 1.29
N GLU A 562 -6.08 -33.09 0.13
CA GLU A 562 -6.61 -31.73 -0.01
C GLU A 562 -7.94 -31.57 0.72
N GLY A 563 -8.83 -32.55 0.60
CA GLY A 563 -10.12 -32.51 1.29
C GLY A 563 -9.95 -32.54 2.82
N ALA A 564 -9.02 -33.35 3.33
CA ALA A 564 -8.73 -33.41 4.77
C ALA A 564 -8.18 -32.07 5.28
N VAL A 565 -7.22 -31.47 4.56
CA VAL A 565 -6.65 -30.14 4.89
C VAL A 565 -7.71 -29.03 4.81
N SER A 566 -8.61 -29.13 3.84
CA SER A 566 -9.73 -28.19 3.68
C SER A 566 -10.74 -28.32 4.83
N ALA A 567 -11.10 -29.55 5.21
CA ALA A 567 -11.98 -29.82 6.35
C ALA A 567 -11.40 -29.26 7.66
N TYR A 568 -10.09 -29.40 7.87
CA TYR A 568 -9.39 -28.78 9.00
C TYR A 568 -9.39 -27.25 8.91
N SER A 569 -9.13 -26.67 7.74
CA SER A 569 -9.11 -25.20 7.60
C SER A 569 -10.49 -24.59 7.81
N ALA A 570 -11.55 -25.27 7.36
CA ALA A 570 -12.94 -24.88 7.60
C ALA A 570 -13.33 -24.98 9.10
N SER A 571 -12.74 -25.91 9.86
CA SER A 571 -12.98 -25.98 11.30
C SER A 571 -12.26 -24.88 12.10
N GLN A 572 -11.34 -24.13 11.49
CA GLN A 572 -10.66 -22.98 12.10
C GLN A 572 -11.33 -21.63 11.74
N SER A 573 -12.12 -21.57 10.67
CA SER A 573 -12.80 -20.33 10.22
C SER A 573 -14.07 -19.98 11.00
N SER A 574 -14.46 -20.76 12.02
CA SER A 574 -15.66 -20.51 12.83
C SER A 574 -15.45 -19.56 14.03
N SER A 575 -14.33 -18.84 14.08
CA SER A 575 -14.05 -17.83 15.11
C SER A 575 -13.51 -16.54 14.48
N GLY A 576 -14.39 -15.56 14.27
CA GLY A 576 -14.04 -14.22 13.79
C GLY A 576 -15.19 -13.50 13.09
N GLY A 577 -16.19 -13.05 13.85
CA GLY A 577 -17.20 -12.13 13.38
C GLY A 577 -16.86 -10.67 13.71
N GLY A 578 -17.27 -9.74 12.84
CA GLY A 578 -17.60 -8.35 13.23
C GLY A 578 -16.84 -7.22 12.52
N GLY A 579 -17.56 -6.49 11.64
CA GLY A 579 -17.76 -5.04 11.82
C GLY A 579 -16.92 -4.03 11.01
N GLY A 580 -17.63 -3.09 10.36
CA GLY A 580 -17.16 -1.75 9.95
C GLY A 580 -17.16 -1.54 8.43
N GLY A 581 -18.04 -0.76 7.79
CA GLY A 581 -18.74 0.46 8.23
C GLY A 581 -17.92 1.68 7.78
N GLY A 582 -18.34 2.34 6.69
CA GLY A 582 -17.59 3.42 6.03
C GLY A 582 -17.69 4.79 6.70
N PHE A 583 -16.84 5.73 6.27
CA PHE A 583 -17.01 7.17 6.46
C PHE A 583 -16.31 7.96 5.34
N SER A 584 -17.07 8.89 4.76
CA SER A 584 -16.60 10.10 4.06
C SER A 584 -16.17 11.14 5.09
N ALA A 585 -15.13 11.93 4.78
CA ALA A 585 -14.95 13.29 5.30
C ALA A 585 -13.94 14.02 4.41
N GLY A 586 -14.41 15.08 3.72
CA GLY A 586 -13.58 16.00 2.97
C GLY A 586 -12.76 16.87 3.93
N GLY A 587 -11.52 17.15 3.53
CA GLY A 587 -10.62 18.07 4.23
C GLY A 587 -10.54 19.39 3.47
N GLY A 588 -10.88 20.49 4.14
CA GLY A 588 -10.54 21.86 3.76
C GLY A 588 -9.44 22.36 4.70
N GLY A 589 -8.37 22.91 4.13
CA GLY A 589 -7.23 23.46 4.86
C GLY A 589 -7.24 24.99 4.93
N GLY A 590 -6.43 25.54 5.83
CA GLY A 590 -5.97 26.93 5.85
C GLY A 590 -7.05 27.97 6.15
N GLY A 591 -6.97 28.62 7.31
CA GLY A 591 -7.89 29.72 7.58
C GLY A 591 -7.54 30.54 8.80
N GLY A 592 -6.97 31.71 8.53
CA GLY A 592 -7.22 32.90 9.30
C GLY A 592 -8.72 33.06 9.55
N GLY A 593 -9.07 33.78 10.59
CA GLY A 593 -10.40 33.65 11.17
C GLY A 593 -10.52 34.38 12.48
N GLY A 594 -11.49 33.97 13.29
CA GLY A 594 -11.76 34.62 14.56
C GLY A 594 -12.96 34.03 15.29
N GLY A 595 -13.00 34.28 16.59
CA GLY A 595 -14.05 33.82 17.50
C GLY A 595 -14.16 34.78 18.68
N SER A 596 -15.01 34.49 19.65
CA SER A 596 -15.11 35.25 20.89
C SER A 596 -14.45 34.51 22.06
N TRP A 597 -13.98 35.25 23.07
CA TRP A 597 -13.33 34.68 24.26
C TRP A 597 -13.75 35.32 25.56
#